data_AF-A0A7K3ZR22-F1
#
_entry.id   AF-A0A7K3ZR22-F1
#
_cell.length_a   1.000
_cell.length_b   1.000
_cell.length_c   1.000
_cell.angle_alpha   90.00
_cell.angle_beta   90.00
_cell.angle_gamma   90.00
#
_symmetry.space_group_name_H-M   'P 1'
#
loop_
_entity.id
_entity.type
_entity.pdbx_description
1 polymer ?
#
loop_
_entity_poly.entity_id
_entity_poly.type
_entity_poly.pdbx_seq_one_letter_code
_entity_poly.pdbx_strand_id
1 'polypeptide(L)' 'MDQTFGTSNLPVGCKIEIVDSLGVRHELEGKTGPMVPLPFMDEHGQLSFLVQAFGEFVFDGRAGGYGSFENLRKIR' A
#
# COMPACT_ATOMS: atom_id res chain seq x y z
N MET A 1 0.93 -0.63 10.32
CA MET A 1 1.01 -0.20 8.92
C MET A 1 0.02 0.92 8.75
N ASP A 2 0.53 2.09 8.40
CA ASP A 2 -0.28 3.27 8.14
C ASP A 2 -0.40 3.44 6.63
N GLN A 3 -1.61 3.67 6.12
CA GLN A 3 -1.87 3.83 4.69
C GLN A 3 -2.32 5.26 4.40
N THR A 4 -1.80 5.82 3.32
CA THR A 4 -2.23 7.11 2.78
C THR A 4 -3.17 6.87 1.61
N PHE A 5 -4.28 7.60 1.56
CA PHE A 5 -5.31 7.44 0.53
C PHE A 5 -5.48 8.70 -0.31
N GLY A 6 -5.69 8.52 -1.61
CA GLY A 6 -6.00 9.59 -2.54
C GLY A 6 -7.49 9.96 -2.55
N THR A 7 -7.87 10.88 -3.43
CA THR A 7 -9.25 11.39 -3.58
C THR A 7 -10.29 10.32 -3.91
N SER A 8 -9.88 9.24 -4.59
CA SER A 8 -10.75 8.10 -4.92
C SER A 8 -10.79 7.00 -3.84
N ASN A 9 -10.33 7.28 -2.62
CA ASN A 9 -10.14 6.29 -1.54
C ASN A 9 -9.19 5.13 -1.87
N LEU A 10 -8.42 5.26 -2.96
CA LEU A 10 -7.40 4.29 -3.35
C LEU A 10 -6.10 4.55 -2.56
N PRO A 11 -5.38 3.49 -2.15
CA PRO A 11 -4.12 3.64 -1.42
C PRO A 11 -3.06 4.22 -2.36
N VAL A 12 -2.48 5.34 -1.94
CA VAL A 12 -1.41 6.04 -2.68
C VAL A 12 -0.03 5.89 -2.04
N GLY A 13 0.02 5.36 -0.82
CA GLY A 13 1.26 5.05 -0.13
C GLY A 13 1.03 4.33 1.19
N CYS A 14 2.13 3.93 1.80
CA CYS A 14 2.12 3.30 3.12
C CYS A 14 3.40 3.56 3.89
N LYS A 15 3.32 3.41 5.20
CA LYS A 15 4.44 3.38 6.12
C LYS A 15 4.34 2.14 7.00
N ILE A 16 5.43 1.39 7.07
CA ILE A 16 5.52 0.12 7.82
C ILE A 16 6.74 0.20 8.73
N GLU A 17 6.52 -0.05 10.03
CA GLU A 17 7.60 -0.36 10.96
C GLU A 17 7.89 -1.86 10.92
N ILE A 18 9.15 -2.23 10.71
CA ILE A 18 9.62 -3.61 10.64
C ILE A 18 10.62 -3.80 11.79
N VAL A 19 10.45 -4.86 12.57
CA VAL A 19 11.42 -5.26 13.60
C VAL A 19 12.19 -6.47 13.10
N ASP A 20 13.51 -6.36 13.02
CA ASP A 20 14.37 -7.46 12.57
C ASP A 20 14.62 -8.50 13.68
N SER A 21 15.36 -9.56 13.36
CA SER A 21 15.69 -10.62 14.33
C SER A 21 16.60 -10.17 15.48
N LEU A 22 17.24 -9.00 15.36
CA LEU A 22 18.09 -8.39 16.38
C LEU A 22 17.32 -7.38 17.25
N GLY A 23 16.04 -7.16 16.97
CA GLY A 23 15.19 -6.19 17.68
C GLY A 23 15.36 -4.75 17.18
N VAL A 24 16.07 -4.54 16.06
CA VAL A 24 16.25 -3.22 15.45
C VAL A 24 14.97 -2.86 14.71
N ARG A 25 14.52 -1.62 14.91
CA ARG A 25 13.35 -1.07 14.21
C ARG A 25 13.80 -0.40 12.92
N HIS A 26 13.11 -0.73 11.85
CA HIS A 26 13.30 -0.19 10.52
C HIS A 26 12.00 0.44 10.01
N GLU A 27 12.16 1.43 9.15
CA GLU A 27 11.05 2.14 8.54
C GLU A 27 11.05 1.92 7.04
N LEU A 28 9.94 1.39 6.52
CA LEU A 28 9.69 1.24 5.10
C LEU A 28 8.54 2.17 4.69
N GLU A 29 8.86 3.14 3.84
CA GLU A 29 7.87 3.99 3.19
C GLU A 29 7.70 3.55 1.73
N GLY A 30 6.44 3.38 1.31
CA GLY A 30 6.08 2.99 -0.03
C GLY A 30 5.18 4.05 -0.67
N LYS A 31 5.48 4.42 -1.90
CA LYS A 31 4.62 5.28 -2.72
C LYS A 31 4.22 4.51 -3.97
N THR A 32 2.92 4.46 -4.23
CA THR A 32 2.42 3.76 -5.41
C THR A 32 2.67 4.59 -6.68
N GLY A 33 2.96 3.92 -7.78
CA GLY A 33 2.96 4.49 -9.11
C GLY A 33 1.56 4.46 -9.75
N PRO A 34 1.47 4.53 -11.08
CA PRO A 34 0.22 4.32 -11.79
C PRO A 34 -0.41 2.98 -11.41
N MET A 35 -1.72 3.00 -11.13
CA MET A 35 -2.45 1.84 -10.64
C MET A 35 -3.71 1.58 -11.47
N VAL A 36 -4.10 0.30 -11.56
CA VAL A 36 -5.39 -0.10 -12.15
C VAL A 36 -6.27 -0.63 -11.03
N PRO A 37 -7.31 0.09 -10.61
CA PRO A 37 -8.24 -0.40 -9.61
C PRO A 37 -9.22 -1.41 -10.23
N LEU A 38 -9.39 -2.55 -9.58
CA LEU A 38 -10.34 -3.59 -9.93
C LEU A 38 -11.49 -3.58 -8.92
N PRO A 39 -12.63 -2.93 -9.23
CA PRO A 39 -13.80 -2.93 -8.36
C PRO A 39 -14.52 -4.27 -8.38
N PHE A 40 -15.04 -4.70 -7.24
CA PHE A 40 -15.93 -5.84 -7.12
C PHE A 40 -16.90 -5.65 -5.95
N MET A 41 -18.08 -6.26 -6.05
CA MET A 41 -19.10 -6.23 -5.00
C MET A 41 -19.05 -7.54 -4.21
N ASP A 42 -19.17 -7.47 -2.89
CA ASP A 42 -19.36 -8.67 -2.08
C ASP A 42 -20.82 -9.17 -2.13
N GLU A 43 -21.09 -10.30 -1.47
CA GLU A 43 -22.42 -10.93 -1.41
C GLU A 43 -23.50 -10.07 -0.75
N HIS A 44 -23.10 -9.02 -0.02
CA HIS A 44 -23.99 -8.06 0.63
C HIS A 44 -24.11 -6.75 -0.17
N GLY A 45 -23.54 -6.69 -1.38
CA GLY A 45 -23.55 -5.51 -2.23
C GLY A 45 -22.57 -4.42 -1.80
N GLN A 46 -21.58 -4.73 -0.98
CA GLN A 46 -20.58 -3.76 -0.53
C GLN A 46 -19.42 -3.69 -1.53
N LEU A 47 -19.05 -2.47 -1.92
CA LEU A 47 -18.00 -2.23 -2.90
C LEU A 47 -16.61 -2.42 -2.27
N SER A 48 -15.78 -3.20 -2.95
CA SER A 48 -14.37 -3.39 -2.63
C SER A 48 -13.51 -3.15 -3.86
N PHE A 49 -12.24 -2.85 -3.63
CA PHE A 49 -11.23 -2.63 -4.66
C PHE A 49 -10.04 -3.53 -4.41
N LEU A 50 -9.58 -4.20 -5.45
CA LEU A 50 -8.23 -4.74 -5.53
C LEU A 50 -7.40 -3.77 -6.36
N VAL A 51 -6.27 -3.34 -5.81
CA VAL A 51 -5.33 -2.47 -6.50
C VAL A 51 -4.01 -3.20 -6.59
N GLN A 52 -3.45 -3.25 -7.80
CA GLN A 52 -2.09 -3.69 -8.06
C GLN A 52 -1.36 -2.60 -8.84
N ALA A 53 -0.14 -2.30 -8.39
CA ALA A 53 0.71 -1.30 -9.01
C ALA A 53 2.19 -1.66 -8.78
N PHE A 54 3.06 -1.00 -9.52
CA PHE A 54 4.46 -0.88 -9.14
C PHE A 54 4.66 0.44 -8.39
N GLY A 55 5.56 0.43 -7.42
CA GLY A 55 5.83 1.57 -6.55
C GLY A 55 7.31 1.76 -6.26
N GLU A 56 7.60 2.92 -5.70
CA GLU A 56 8.90 3.29 -5.18
C GLU A 56 8.91 3.10 -3.66
N PHE A 57 10.04 2.66 -3.12
CA PHE A 57 10.21 2.38 -1.71
C PHE A 57 11.45 3.05 -1.16
N VAL A 58 11.35 3.52 0.08
CA VAL A 58 12.43 4.09 0.87
C VAL A 58 12.55 3.26 2.14
N PHE A 59 13.74 2.73 2.41
CA PHE A 59 14.02 1.89 3.58
C PHE A 59 15.08 2.56 4.45
N ASP A 60 14.73 2.92 5.69
CA ASP A 60 15.58 3.69 6.60
C ASP A 60 16.21 4.94 5.93
N GLY A 61 15.39 5.68 5.19
CA GLY A 61 15.82 6.86 4.42
C GLY A 61 16.63 6.56 3.16
N ARG A 62 16.93 5.29 2.85
CA ARG A 62 17.61 4.88 1.61
C ARG A 62 16.60 4.76 0.47
N ALA A 63 16.72 5.66 -0.50
CA ALA A 63 15.87 5.67 -1.69
C ALA A 63 16.35 4.68 -2.77
N GLY A 64 15.52 4.50 -3.80
CA GLY A 64 15.82 3.65 -4.96
C GLY A 64 15.23 2.24 -4.88
N GLY A 65 14.43 1.94 -3.86
CA GLY A 65 13.67 0.70 -3.81
C GLY A 65 12.54 0.68 -4.85
N TYR A 66 12.30 -0.49 -5.43
CA TYR A 66 11.24 -0.71 -6.41
C TYR A 66 10.57 -2.06 -6.13
N GLY A 67 9.25 -2.12 -6.24
CA GLY A 67 8.51 -3.35 -5.96
C GLY A 67 7.03 -3.25 -6.32
N SER A 68 6.32 -4.35 -6.08
CA SER A 68 4.87 -4.42 -6.22
C SER A 68 4.17 -3.81 -5.01
N PHE A 69 3.08 -3.10 -5.28
CA PHE A 69 2.16 -2.56 -4.29
C PHE A 69 0.78 -3.18 -4.54
N GLU A 70 0.34 -4.03 -3.61
CA GLU A 70 -0.93 -4.73 -3.70
C GLU A 70 -1.79 -4.41 -2.48
N ASN A 71 -3.05 -4.03 -2.72
CA ASN A 71 -3.95 -3.67 -1.66
C ASN A 71 -5.38 -4.12 -1.96
N LEU A 72 -5.98 -4.78 -0.97
CA LEU A 72 -7.39 -5.11 -0.97
C LEU A 72 -8.10 -4.20 0.03
N ARG A 73 -9.02 -3.37 -0.47
CA ARG A 73 -9.77 -2.43 0.37
C ARG A 73 -11.26 -2.61 0.22
N LYS A 74 -11.96 -2.67 1.34
CA LYS A 74 -13.42 -2.57 1.42
C LYS A 74 -13.84 -1.11 1.64
N ILE A 75 -14.77 -0.59 0.84
CA ILE A 75 -15.40 0.71 1.07
C ILE A 75 -16.62 0.47 1.96
N ARG A 76 -16.67 1.15 3.10
CA ARG A 76 -17.84 1.18 3.99
C ARG A 76 -18.80 2.28 3.57
#